data_AF-A0A9E4H9R0-F1
#
_entry.id   AF-A0A9E4H9R0-F1
#
_cell.length_a   1.000
_cell.length_b   1.000
_cell.length_c   1.000
_cell.angle_alpha   90.00
_cell.angle_beta   90.00
_cell.angle_gamma   90.00
#
_symmetry.space_group_name_H-M   'P 1'
#
loop_
_entity.id
_entity.type
_entity.pdbx_description
1 polymer ?
#
loop_
_entity_poly.entity_id
_entity_poly.type
_entity_poly.pdbx_seq_one_letter_code
_entity_poly.pdbx_strand_id
1 'polypeptide(L)'
;MPCVIIALFFSGSITLFAQEADKPIITIFPFKNLYGEEQYDDLGWSYADSLEVWFNRQEGADKQFELIANIDVQDQMVAQNVDVKSPSYETDVWTIAEALGANKMIWGTYFTMYGKVFLKVEIIDLSINMSDTKNVGESKGLLYEDAHNSVEDVGEMLLPGLPW
;
A
#
# COMPACT_ATOMS: atom_id res chain seq x y z
N MET A 1 57.51 -1.80 -50.89
CA MET A 1 56.96 -1.28 -49.61
C MET A 1 55.45 -1.40 -49.67
N PRO A 2 54.80 -2.17 -48.78
CA PRO A 2 53.42 -1.89 -48.41
C PRO A 2 53.34 -1.53 -46.92
N CYS A 3 52.66 -0.43 -46.65
CA CYS A 3 52.37 0.10 -45.32
C CYS A 3 51.17 -0.68 -44.77
N VAL A 4 51.33 -1.38 -43.63
CA VAL A 4 50.23 -2.07 -42.94
C VAL A 4 49.72 -1.13 -41.85
N ILE A 5 48.52 -0.59 -42.03
CA ILE A 5 47.82 0.21 -41.02
C ILE A 5 47.04 -0.76 -40.14
N ILE A 6 47.50 -0.96 -38.90
CA ILE A 6 46.79 -1.71 -37.87
C ILE A 6 45.81 -0.74 -37.19
N ALA A 7 44.53 -0.88 -37.47
CA ALA A 7 43.46 -0.17 -36.77
C ALA A 7 43.20 -0.85 -35.42
N LEU A 8 43.65 -0.22 -34.34
CA LEU A 8 43.36 -0.62 -32.95
C LEU A 8 41.93 -0.19 -32.60
N PHE A 9 41.00 -1.15 -32.59
CA PHE A 9 39.66 -0.96 -32.04
C PHE A 9 39.74 -0.95 -30.50
N PHE A 10 39.72 0.25 -29.91
CA PHE A 10 39.47 0.43 -28.48
C PHE A 10 37.98 0.16 -28.21
N SER A 11 37.64 -1.04 -27.75
CA SER A 11 36.34 -1.31 -27.11
C SER A 11 36.39 -0.78 -25.67
N GLY A 12 35.88 0.44 -25.47
CA GLY A 12 35.59 0.96 -24.14
C GLY A 12 34.35 0.28 -23.59
N SER A 13 34.49 -0.51 -22.53
CA SER A 13 33.37 -1.06 -21.77
C SER A 13 32.63 0.07 -21.05
N ILE A 14 31.40 0.37 -21.50
CA ILE A 14 30.49 1.25 -20.77
C ILE A 14 29.89 0.41 -19.65
N THR A 15 30.40 0.55 -18.43
CA THR A 15 29.69 0.07 -17.23
C THR A 15 28.48 0.98 -17.00
N LEU A 16 27.31 0.53 -17.47
CA LEU A 16 26.02 1.04 -17.04
C LEU A 16 25.87 0.72 -15.55
N PHE A 17 25.97 1.72 -14.70
CA PHE A 17 25.44 1.65 -13.35
C PHE A 17 23.92 1.70 -13.49
N ALA A 18 23.26 0.54 -13.45
CA ALA A 18 21.83 0.49 -13.20
C ALA A 18 21.63 1.02 -11.77
N GLN A 19 20.98 2.17 -11.64
CA GLN A 19 20.58 2.72 -10.36
C GLN A 19 19.48 1.80 -9.83
N GLU A 20 19.82 0.95 -8.86
CA GLU A 20 18.85 0.11 -8.15
C GLU A 20 17.84 1.07 -7.51
N ALA A 21 16.60 1.01 -7.97
CA ALA A 21 15.54 1.85 -7.43
C ALA A 21 15.28 1.40 -5.99
N ASP A 22 15.27 2.33 -5.04
CA ASP A 22 14.99 1.99 -3.64
C ASP A 22 13.59 1.39 -3.55
N LYS A 23 13.52 0.27 -2.82
CA LYS A 23 12.30 -0.49 -2.57
C LYS A 23 11.27 0.39 -1.83
N PRO A 24 10.01 0.47 -2.28
CA PRO A 24 8.98 1.22 -1.56
C PRO A 24 8.74 0.61 -0.17
N ILE A 25 8.53 1.49 0.82
CA ILE A 25 8.15 1.16 2.18
C ILE A 25 6.68 1.52 2.30
N ILE A 26 5.85 0.51 2.56
CA ILE A 26 4.41 0.59 2.55
C ILE A 26 3.86 0.37 3.96
N THR A 27 2.72 0.99 4.24
CA THR A 27 1.97 0.80 5.48
C THR A 27 0.48 0.67 5.15
N ILE A 28 -0.27 -0.06 5.97
CA ILE A 28 -1.71 -0.24 5.82
C ILE A 28 -2.38 0.35 7.06
N PHE A 29 -3.36 1.24 6.84
CA PHE A 29 -4.13 1.85 7.92
C PHE A 29 -5.49 1.18 8.08
N PRO A 30 -6.13 1.28 9.27
CA PRO A 30 -7.49 0.82 9.46
C PRO A 30 -8.43 1.57 8.52
N PHE A 31 -9.38 0.83 7.96
CA PHE A 31 -10.30 1.43 6.99
C PHE A 31 -11.34 2.25 7.73
N LYS A 32 -11.61 3.47 7.23
CA LYS A 32 -12.52 4.40 7.88
C LYS A 32 -13.97 4.01 7.64
N ASN A 33 -14.73 3.81 8.72
CA ASN A 33 -16.18 3.72 8.67
C ASN A 33 -16.78 5.09 8.35
N LEU A 34 -17.34 5.28 7.15
CA LEU A 34 -17.87 6.57 6.72
C LEU A 34 -19.16 6.99 7.43
N TYR A 35 -19.93 6.02 7.94
CA TYR A 35 -21.20 6.30 8.62
C TYR A 35 -21.09 6.28 10.14
N GLY A 36 -19.94 5.88 10.68
CA GLY A 36 -19.69 5.87 12.13
C GLY A 36 -20.62 4.96 12.92
N GLU A 37 -21.17 3.94 12.26
CA GLU A 37 -22.03 2.94 12.89
C GLU A 37 -21.16 1.97 13.69
N GLU A 38 -21.09 2.18 15.02
CA GLU A 38 -20.17 1.47 15.93
C GLU A 38 -20.21 -0.07 15.79
N GLN A 39 -21.37 -0.63 15.43
CA GLN A 39 -21.56 -2.07 15.24
C GLN A 39 -20.71 -2.66 14.09
N TYR A 40 -20.15 -1.82 13.22
CA TYR A 40 -19.34 -2.22 12.08
C TYR A 40 -17.87 -1.83 12.21
N ASP A 41 -17.47 -1.14 13.28
CA ASP A 41 -16.12 -0.59 13.45
C ASP A 41 -15.01 -1.66 13.46
N ASP A 42 -15.35 -2.89 13.85
CA ASP A 42 -14.42 -4.02 13.88
C ASP A 42 -13.83 -4.34 12.49
N LEU A 43 -14.57 -4.02 11.41
CA LEU A 43 -14.14 -4.32 10.04
C LEU A 43 -12.87 -3.55 9.64
N GLY A 44 -12.66 -2.35 10.17
CA GLY A 44 -11.58 -1.47 9.74
C GLY A 44 -10.20 -2.10 9.90
N TRP A 45 -9.90 -2.59 11.11
CA TRP A 45 -8.65 -3.29 11.41
C TRP A 45 -8.65 -4.72 10.88
N SER A 46 -9.75 -5.45 11.04
CA SER A 46 -9.77 -6.86 10.60
C SER A 46 -9.45 -6.99 9.11
N TYR A 47 -9.96 -6.06 8.29
CA TYR A 47 -9.69 -6.05 6.85
C TYR A 47 -8.24 -5.64 6.55
N ALA A 48 -7.71 -4.64 7.25
CA ALA A 48 -6.31 -4.23 7.13
C ALA A 48 -5.34 -5.38 7.48
N ASP A 49 -5.61 -6.11 8.56
CA ASP A 49 -4.81 -7.27 8.98
C ASP A 49 -4.90 -8.41 7.96
N SER A 50 -6.09 -8.63 7.40
CA SER A 50 -6.27 -9.63 6.34
C SER A 50 -5.46 -9.28 5.10
N LEU A 51 -5.41 -7.99 4.74
CA LEU A 51 -4.66 -7.49 3.60
C LEU A 51 -3.14 -7.56 3.85
N GLU A 52 -2.68 -7.23 5.06
CA GLU A 52 -1.28 -7.43 5.48
C GLU A 52 -0.86 -8.89 5.31
N VAL A 53 -1.68 -9.82 5.83
CA VAL A 53 -1.43 -11.26 5.71
C VAL A 53 -1.39 -11.70 4.25
N TRP A 54 -2.27 -11.16 3.40
CA TRP A 54 -2.28 -11.48 1.97
C TRP A 54 -1.02 -10.98 1.26
N PHE A 55 -0.59 -9.73 1.51
CA PHE A 55 0.63 -9.18 0.93
C PHE A 55 1.88 -9.95 1.37
N ASN A 56 1.99 -10.30 2.65
CA ASN A 56 3.11 -11.08 3.18
C ASN A 56 3.20 -12.51 2.62
N ARG A 57 2.11 -13.03 2.02
CA ARG A 57 2.09 -14.35 1.36
C ARG A 57 2.47 -14.29 -0.12
N GLN A 58 2.57 -13.10 -0.72
CA GLN A 58 2.91 -12.99 -2.14
C GLN A 58 4.37 -13.39 -2.39
N GLU A 59 4.59 -14.20 -3.42
CA GLU A 59 5.92 -14.65 -3.77
C GLU A 59 6.79 -13.44 -4.19
N GLY A 60 7.89 -13.21 -3.46
CA GLY A 60 8.78 -12.09 -3.73
C GLY A 60 8.29 -10.73 -3.22
N ALA A 61 7.28 -10.68 -2.35
CA ALA A 61 6.84 -9.44 -1.70
C ALA A 61 8.02 -8.71 -1.02
N ASP A 62 8.90 -9.47 -0.36
CA ASP A 62 10.12 -9.00 0.31
C ASP A 62 11.16 -8.38 -0.65
N LYS A 63 11.01 -8.59 -1.96
CA LYS A 63 11.83 -7.96 -3.00
C LYS A 63 11.14 -6.77 -3.66
N GLN A 64 9.82 -6.69 -3.58
CA GLN A 64 9.01 -5.66 -4.23
C GLN A 64 8.75 -4.46 -3.32
N PHE A 65 8.28 -4.68 -2.08
CA PHE A 65 8.00 -3.62 -1.12
C PHE A 65 8.29 -4.07 0.31
N GLU A 66 8.73 -3.15 1.17
CA GLU A 66 8.82 -3.40 2.61
C GLU A 66 7.49 -3.04 3.23
N LEU A 67 6.85 -3.98 3.92
CA LEU A 67 5.58 -3.75 4.58
C LEU A 67 5.82 -3.56 6.08
N ILE A 68 5.47 -2.37 6.58
CA ILE A 68 5.42 -2.09 8.02
C ILE A 68 4.24 -2.88 8.61
N ALA A 69 4.49 -3.58 9.71
CA ALA A 69 3.47 -4.40 10.34
C ALA A 69 2.34 -3.54 10.92
N ASN A 70 1.09 -4.00 10.84
CA ASN A 70 -0.06 -3.22 11.31
C ASN A 70 0.01 -2.89 12.81
N ILE A 71 0.67 -3.75 13.61
CA ILE A 71 0.89 -3.49 15.04
C ILE A 71 1.72 -2.23 15.27
N ASP A 72 2.75 -1.99 14.44
CA ASP A 72 3.60 -0.80 14.55
C ASP A 72 2.82 0.47 14.14
N VAL A 73 1.92 0.33 13.16
CA VAL A 73 1.00 1.41 12.76
C VAL A 73 0.06 1.77 13.90
N GLN A 74 -0.56 0.76 14.52
CA GLN A 74 -1.44 0.95 15.66
C GLN A 74 -0.72 1.63 16.84
N ASP A 75 0.48 1.16 17.19
CA ASP A 75 1.29 1.76 18.25
C ASP A 75 1.64 3.23 17.95
N GLN A 76 1.97 3.54 16.70
CA GLN A 76 2.28 4.91 16.29
C GLN A 76 1.05 5.81 16.29
N MET A 77 -0.13 5.29 15.93
CA MET A 77 -1.40 6.02 16.06
C MET A 77 -1.69 6.37 17.52
N VAL A 78 -1.53 5.42 18.43
CA VAL A 78 -1.68 5.65 19.89
C VAL A 78 -0.67 6.67 20.39
N ALA A 79 0.60 6.56 19.99
CA ALA A 79 1.66 7.49 20.39
C ALA A 79 1.39 8.93 19.95
N GLN A 80 0.70 9.13 18.83
CA GLN A 80 0.33 10.45 18.30
C GLN A 80 -1.09 10.88 18.72
N ASN A 81 -1.76 10.14 19.60
CA ASN A 81 -3.11 10.43 20.08
C ASN A 81 -4.14 10.53 18.94
N VAL A 82 -3.98 9.70 17.91
CA VAL A 82 -4.92 9.53 16.80
C VAL A 82 -5.87 8.38 17.14
N ASP A 83 -7.15 8.54 16.81
CA ASP A 83 -8.14 7.47 17.02
C ASP A 83 -7.79 6.26 16.15
N VAL A 84 -7.48 5.15 16.81
CA VAL A 84 -7.13 3.88 16.18
C VAL A 84 -8.32 3.26 15.45
N LYS A 85 -9.56 3.50 15.86
CA LYS A 85 -10.73 2.85 15.24
C LYS A 85 -11.15 3.52 13.94
N SER A 86 -11.19 4.85 13.97
CA SER A 86 -11.67 5.64 12.84
C SER A 86 -10.93 6.99 12.80
N PRO A 87 -9.78 7.06 12.12
CA PRO A 87 -9.04 8.30 11.98
C PRO A 87 -9.92 9.43 11.43
N SER A 88 -9.96 10.54 12.17
CA SER A 88 -10.80 11.68 11.82
C SER A 88 -10.31 12.36 10.54
N TYR A 89 -9.00 12.51 10.38
CA TYR A 89 -8.38 13.25 9.28
C TYR A 89 -7.35 12.40 8.54
N GLU A 90 -7.35 12.52 7.21
CA GLU A 90 -6.39 11.82 6.33
C GLU A 90 -4.97 12.33 6.57
N THR A 91 -4.82 13.62 6.88
CA THR A 91 -3.53 14.25 7.15
C THR A 91 -2.83 13.67 8.38
N ASP A 92 -3.59 13.23 9.39
CA ASP A 92 -3.01 12.60 10.58
C ASP A 92 -2.41 11.24 10.21
N VAL A 93 -3.17 10.49 9.40
CA VAL A 93 -2.75 9.20 8.85
C VAL A 93 -1.48 9.33 8.00
N TRP A 94 -1.41 10.36 7.15
CA TRP A 94 -0.22 10.64 6.33
C TRP A 94 0.99 10.96 7.20
N THR A 95 0.81 11.81 8.22
CA THR A 95 1.88 12.16 9.16
C THR A 95 2.41 10.94 9.90
N ILE A 96 1.54 10.02 10.29
CA ILE A 96 1.93 8.75 10.92
C ILE A 96 2.72 7.87 9.94
N ALA A 97 2.25 7.76 8.70
CA ALA A 97 2.92 6.98 7.66
C ALA A 97 4.35 7.49 7.40
N GLU A 98 4.51 8.79 7.24
CA GLU A 98 5.81 9.45 7.08
C GLU A 98 6.70 9.25 8.31
N ALA A 99 6.15 9.32 9.53
CA ALA A 99 6.89 9.09 10.77
C ALA A 99 7.42 7.64 10.89
N LEU A 100 6.74 6.68 10.28
CA LEU A 100 7.18 5.28 10.16
C LEU A 100 8.17 5.06 9.01
N GLY A 101 8.48 6.09 8.23
CA GLY A 101 9.38 6.00 7.08
C GLY A 101 8.72 5.44 5.82
N ALA A 102 7.39 5.31 5.80
CA ALA A 102 6.67 4.88 4.62
C ALA A 102 6.77 5.93 3.50
N ASN A 103 6.85 5.47 2.25
CA ASN A 103 6.76 6.31 1.06
C ASN A 103 5.44 6.10 0.31
N LYS A 104 4.74 5.00 0.60
CA LYS A 104 3.36 4.78 0.17
C LYS A 104 2.53 4.26 1.34
N MET A 105 1.24 4.51 1.29
CA MET A 105 0.30 3.93 2.25
C MET A 105 -0.92 3.36 1.53
N ILE A 106 -1.48 2.31 2.09
CA ILE A 106 -2.76 1.73 1.68
C ILE A 106 -3.78 2.19 2.69
N TRP A 107 -4.82 2.86 2.18
CA TRP A 107 -5.91 3.30 3.03
C TRP A 107 -7.23 3.20 2.30
N GLY A 108 -8.26 2.98 3.10
CA GLY A 108 -9.57 2.66 2.58
C GLY A 108 -10.67 3.23 3.43
N THR A 109 -11.85 3.25 2.83
CA THR A 109 -13.09 3.64 3.46
C THR A 109 -14.12 2.56 3.21
N TYR A 110 -15.08 2.44 4.12
CA TYR A 110 -16.26 1.62 3.88
C TYR A 110 -17.51 2.26 4.45
N PHE A 111 -18.64 1.83 3.92
CA PHE A 111 -19.93 2.09 4.51
C PHE A 111 -20.80 0.85 4.38
N THR A 112 -21.73 0.71 5.32
CA THR A 112 -22.72 -0.37 5.30
C THR A 112 -24.07 0.18 4.89
N MET A 113 -24.75 -0.52 3.98
CA MET A 113 -26.09 -0.16 3.53
C MET A 113 -26.87 -1.44 3.21
N TYR A 114 -28.06 -1.60 3.80
CA TYR A 114 -28.90 -2.79 3.64
C TYR A 114 -28.18 -4.11 3.98
N GLY A 115 -27.35 -4.11 5.03
CA GLY A 115 -26.56 -5.29 5.44
C GLY A 115 -25.37 -5.60 4.51
N LYS A 116 -25.09 -4.72 3.56
CA LYS A 116 -23.98 -4.86 2.62
C LYS A 116 -22.90 -3.82 2.86
N VAL A 117 -21.65 -4.24 2.77
CA VAL A 117 -20.47 -3.39 2.86
C VAL A 117 -20.02 -3.01 1.45
N PHE A 118 -19.71 -1.73 1.29
CA PHE A 118 -19.07 -1.18 0.11
C PHE A 118 -17.69 -0.66 0.52
N LEU A 119 -16.64 -1.26 -0.02
CA LEU A 119 -15.25 -0.91 0.27
C LEU A 119 -14.67 -0.10 -0.89
N LYS A 120 -13.85 0.88 -0.55
CA LYS A 120 -12.94 1.55 -1.47
C LYS A 120 -11.56 1.62 -0.83
N VAL A 121 -10.54 1.18 -1.56
CA VAL A 121 -9.16 1.08 -1.08
C VAL A 121 -8.22 1.66 -2.12
N GLU A 122 -7.30 2.51 -1.69
CA GLU A 122 -6.41 3.28 -2.55
C GLU A 122 -4.99 3.19 -2.01
N ILE A 123 -4.02 3.22 -2.93
CA ILE A 123 -2.63 3.50 -2.61
C ILE A 123 -2.42 5.01 -2.68
N ILE A 124 -1.83 5.59 -1.64
CA ILE A 124 -1.47 7.02 -1.61
C ILE A 124 0.05 7.12 -1.67
N ASP A 125 0.54 7.91 -2.62
CA ASP A 125 1.93 8.29 -2.73
C ASP A 125 2.20 9.49 -1.81
N LEU A 126 3.00 9.28 -0.77
CA LEU A 126 3.27 10.29 0.26
C LEU A 126 4.20 11.40 -0.25
N SER A 127 4.97 11.17 -1.33
CA SER A 127 5.86 12.20 -1.89
C SER A 127 5.08 13.36 -2.54
N ILE A 128 3.86 13.08 -3.02
CA ILE A 128 3.00 14.05 -3.69
C ILE A 128 1.62 14.17 -3.04
N ASN A 129 1.33 13.38 -2.00
CA ASN A 129 0.05 13.30 -1.31
C ASN A 129 -1.14 13.09 -2.25
N MET A 130 -0.99 12.14 -3.17
CA MET A 130 -2.02 11.81 -4.16
C MET A 130 -2.30 10.31 -4.20
N SER A 131 -3.58 9.97 -4.36
CA SER A 131 -4.03 8.61 -4.60
C SER A 131 -3.63 8.13 -6.00
N ASP A 132 -3.20 6.88 -6.11
CA ASP A 132 -3.10 6.18 -7.38
C ASP A 132 -4.50 5.88 -7.90
N THR A 133 -4.90 6.60 -8.96
CA THR A 133 -6.23 6.45 -9.56
C THR A 133 -6.35 5.25 -10.50
N LYS A 134 -5.24 4.56 -10.80
CA LYS A 134 -5.22 3.39 -11.69
C LYS A 134 -5.35 2.08 -10.92
N ASN A 135 -4.74 2.00 -9.74
CA ASN A 135 -4.70 0.79 -8.92
C ASN A 135 -5.55 1.01 -7.66
N VAL A 136 -6.87 0.87 -7.84
CA VAL A 136 -7.88 1.08 -6.80
C VAL A 136 -8.63 -0.23 -6.60
N GLY A 137 -8.76 -0.65 -5.34
CA GLY A 137 -9.58 -1.79 -4.96
C GLY A 137 -10.98 -1.36 -4.53
N GLU A 138 -12.02 -1.96 -5.09
CA GLU A 138 -13.40 -1.66 -4.71
C GLU A 138 -14.23 -2.94 -4.57
N SER A 139 -15.09 -2.99 -3.54
CA SER A 139 -16.08 -4.05 -3.42
C SER A 139 -17.48 -3.52 -3.73
N LYS A 140 -18.23 -4.26 -4.56
CA LYS A 140 -19.58 -3.88 -4.99
C LYS A 140 -20.64 -4.55 -4.12
N GLY A 141 -20.73 -4.14 -2.86
CA GLY A 141 -21.83 -4.51 -1.98
C GLY A 141 -21.84 -6.00 -1.59
N LEU A 142 -20.88 -6.38 -0.76
CA LEU A 142 -20.77 -7.72 -0.16
C LEU A 142 -21.59 -7.78 1.11
N LEU A 143 -22.06 -8.96 1.54
CA LEU A 143 -22.58 -9.08 2.91
C LEU A 143 -21.46 -8.76 3.90
N TYR A 144 -21.79 -8.17 5.05
CA TYR A 144 -20.77 -7.79 6.05
C TYR A 144 -19.88 -8.97 6.46
N GLU A 145 -20.49 -10.14 6.69
CA GLU A 145 -19.79 -11.39 7.02
C GLU A 145 -18.87 -11.89 5.90
N ASP A 146 -19.17 -11.53 4.64
CA ASP A 146 -18.42 -11.91 3.46
C ASP A 146 -17.39 -10.86 3.05
N ALA A 147 -17.26 -9.74 3.78
CA ALA A 147 -16.36 -8.66 3.39
C ALA A 147 -14.92 -9.17 3.18
N HIS A 148 -14.43 -10.05 4.05
CA HIS A 148 -13.09 -10.64 3.94
C HIS A 148 -12.87 -11.49 2.68
N ASN A 149 -13.93 -11.95 2.01
CA ASN A 149 -13.80 -12.73 0.77
C ASN A 149 -13.25 -11.88 -0.39
N SER A 150 -13.29 -10.54 -0.33
CA SER A 150 -12.70 -9.68 -1.35
C SER A 150 -11.25 -9.27 -1.11
N VAL A 151 -10.61 -9.75 -0.04
CA VAL A 151 -9.23 -9.33 0.29
C VAL A 151 -8.26 -9.67 -0.85
N GLU A 152 -8.39 -10.86 -1.42
CA GLU A 152 -7.55 -11.30 -2.54
C GLU A 152 -7.77 -10.44 -3.78
N ASP A 153 -9.01 -10.28 -4.23
CA ASP A 153 -9.36 -9.43 -5.38
C ASP A 153 -8.86 -7.99 -5.20
N VAL A 154 -9.04 -7.41 -4.01
CA VAL A 154 -8.55 -6.06 -3.70
C VAL A 154 -7.03 -6.03 -3.71
N GLY A 155 -6.36 -7.00 -3.09
CA GLY A 155 -4.90 -7.11 -3.08
C GLY A 155 -4.32 -7.15 -4.50
N GLU A 156 -4.91 -7.95 -5.40
CA GLU A 156 -4.50 -8.05 -6.80
C GLU A 156 -4.68 -6.73 -7.57
N MET A 157 -5.73 -5.95 -7.26
CA MET A 157 -5.94 -4.63 -7.87
C MET A 157 -4.93 -3.58 -7.40
N LEU A 158 -4.46 -3.69 -6.16
CA LEU A 158 -3.50 -2.75 -5.58
C LEU A 158 -2.06 -3.08 -5.99
N LEU A 159 -1.70 -4.36 -6.10
CA LEU A 159 -0.33 -4.82 -6.30
C LEU A 159 0.43 -4.11 -7.45
N PRO A 160 -0.17 -3.84 -8.63
CA PRO A 160 0.54 -3.14 -9.72
C PRO A 160 0.85 -1.67 -9.44
N GLY A 161 0.24 -1.06 -8.40
CA GLY A 161 0.53 0.29 -7.93
C GLY A 161 1.70 0.38 -6.94
N LEU A 162 2.20 -0.76 -6.48
CA LEU A 162 3.37 -0.88 -5.61
C LEU A 162 4.59 -1.20 -6.51
N PRO A 163 5.49 -0.23 -6.76
CA PRO A 163 6.53 -0.38 -7.78
C PRO A 163 7.52 -1.51 -7.48
N TRP A 164 8.09 -2.03 -8.57
CA TRP A 164 9.14 -3.04 -8.72
C TRP A 164 10.55 -2.46 -8.91
#